data_AF-I1PXL3-F1
#
_entry.id   AF-I1PXL3-F1
#
_cell.length_a   1.000
_cell.length_b   1.000
_cell.length_c   1.000
_cell.angle_alpha   90.00
_cell.angle_beta   90.00
_cell.angle_gamma   90.00
#
_symmetry.space_group_name_H-M   'P 1'
#
loop_
_entity.id
_entity.type
_entity.pdbx_description
1 polymer ?
#
loop_
_entity_poly.entity_id
_entity_poly.type
_entity_poly.pdbx_seq_one_letter_code
_entity_poly.pdbx_strand_id
1 'polypeptide(L)'
;MTPDDNALITLKKGSKLIKYSRKGKPKIREFRLSSDENTLVWYSHNKEKCLRLSSVSKVIPGQRTAVFRRFLRPEKDYLSFSLIYKNGQRSLDLVKYKFFVLVFINWG
;
A
#
# COMPACT_ATOMS: atom_id res chain seq x y z
N MET A 1 -19.30 -12.13 -5.04
CA MET A 1 -18.22 -11.14 -4.96
C MET A 1 -17.18 -11.71 -4.02
N THR A 2 -16.02 -12.08 -4.53
CA THR A 2 -14.94 -12.63 -3.70
C THR A 2 -14.34 -11.53 -2.82
N PRO A 3 -13.65 -11.87 -1.71
CA PRO A 3 -12.88 -10.90 -0.94
C PRO A 3 -11.88 -10.09 -1.80
N ASP A 4 -11.40 -10.69 -2.90
CA ASP A 4 -10.45 -10.08 -3.83
C ASP A 4 -11.10 -9.02 -4.73
N ASP A 5 -12.35 -9.24 -5.16
CA ASP A 5 -13.13 -8.27 -5.93
C ASP A 5 -13.31 -6.96 -5.14
N ASN A 6 -13.55 -7.07 -3.83
CA ASN A 6 -13.71 -5.92 -2.94
C ASN A 6 -12.39 -5.16 -2.74
N ALA A 7 -11.26 -5.86 -2.67
CA ALA A 7 -9.95 -5.22 -2.59
C ALA A 7 -9.61 -4.46 -3.87
N LEU A 8 -9.90 -5.04 -5.03
CA LEU A 8 -9.70 -4.43 -6.33
C LEU A 8 -10.60 -3.20 -6.52
N ILE A 9 -11.90 -3.30 -6.20
CA ILE A 9 -12.84 -2.17 -6.25
C ILE A 9 -12.40 -1.04 -5.31
N THR A 10 -11.90 -1.37 -4.13
CA THR A 10 -11.41 -0.39 -3.16
C THR A 10 -10.16 0.35 -3.68
N LEU A 11 -9.26 -0.36 -4.38
CA LEU A 11 -8.11 0.24 -5.06
C LEU A 11 -8.52 1.08 -6.27
N LYS A 12 -9.53 0.67 -7.04
CA LYS A 12 -10.09 1.45 -8.16
C LYS A 12 -10.68 2.78 -7.69
N LYS A 13 -11.43 2.77 -6.60
CA LYS A 13 -12.05 3.97 -6.01
C LYS A 13 -11.05 4.94 -5.37
N GLY A 14 -9.82 4.51 -5.14
CA GLY A 14 -8.85 5.27 -4.36
C GLY A 14 -8.82 4.80 -2.91
N SER A 15 -7.63 4.49 -2.43
CA SER A 15 -7.38 3.98 -1.07
C SER A 15 -6.32 4.82 -0.38
N LYS A 16 -6.64 5.31 0.83
CA LYS A 16 -5.64 5.95 1.70
C LYS A 16 -4.74 4.88 2.30
N LEU A 17 -3.46 4.92 1.95
CA LEU A 17 -2.41 4.06 2.48
C LEU A 17 -1.30 4.91 3.11
N ILE A 18 -0.62 4.37 4.10
CA ILE A 18 0.59 4.98 4.64
C ILE A 18 1.75 4.52 3.76
N LYS A 19 2.35 5.47 3.05
CA LYS A 19 3.54 5.24 2.23
C LYS A 19 4.79 5.42 3.09
N TYR A 20 5.58 4.37 3.17
CA TYR A 20 6.92 4.41 3.72
C TYR A 20 7.91 4.78 2.62
N SER A 21 8.93 5.56 2.97
CA SER A 21 9.95 6.05 2.03
C SER A 21 11.33 5.90 2.64
N ARG A 22 12.35 5.79 1.78
CA ARG A 22 13.75 5.66 2.21
C ARG A 22 14.21 6.83 3.10
N LYS A 23 13.61 8.01 2.92
CA LYS A 23 13.88 9.24 3.68
C LYS A 23 12.58 9.83 4.22
N GLY A 24 12.65 10.37 5.43
CA GLY A 24 11.54 11.06 6.11
C GLY A 24 10.55 10.13 6.79
N LYS A 25 9.61 10.73 7.53
CA LYS A 25 8.52 10.02 8.21
C LYS A 25 7.52 9.44 7.19
N PRO A 26 6.86 8.30 7.49
CA PRO A 26 5.79 7.75 6.65
C PRO A 26 4.65 8.76 6.46
N LYS A 27 4.02 8.78 5.29
CA LYS A 27 2.97 9.75 4.96
C LYS A 27 1.75 9.06 4.38
N ILE A 28 0.56 9.49 4.81
CA ILE A 28 -0.70 9.05 4.20
C ILE A 28 -0.77 9.61 2.79
N ARG A 29 -1.06 8.73 1.83
CA ARG A 29 -1.25 9.07 0.42
C ARG A 29 -2.43 8.28 -0.12
N GLU A 30 -3.13 8.90 -1.06
CA GLU A 30 -4.16 8.24 -1.82
C GLU A 30 -3.52 7.51 -3.00
N PHE A 31 -3.86 6.22 -3.13
CA PHE A 31 -3.44 5.35 -4.21
C PHE A 31 -4.67 4.90 -4.98
N ARG A 32 -4.61 4.98 -6.30
CA ARG A 32 -5.68 4.52 -7.19
C ARG A 32 -5.10 3.69 -8.33
N LEU A 33 -5.92 2.86 -8.95
CA LEU A 33 -5.58 2.29 -10.25
C LEU A 33 -5.88 3.29 -11.37
N SER A 34 -5.11 3.21 -12.45
CA SER A 34 -5.46 3.84 -13.73
C SER A 34 -6.74 3.21 -14.31
N SER A 35 -7.35 3.89 -15.28
CA SER A 35 -8.59 3.42 -15.91
C SER A 35 -8.44 2.06 -16.61
N ASP A 36 -7.25 1.73 -17.09
CA ASP A 36 -6.91 0.44 -17.70
C ASP A 36 -6.42 -0.60 -16.68
N GLU A 37 -6.45 -0.27 -15.39
CA GLU A 37 -6.09 -1.13 -14.26
C GLU A 37 -4.64 -1.62 -14.23
N ASN A 38 -3.78 -1.14 -15.13
CA ASN A 38 -2.40 -1.60 -15.27
C ASN A 38 -1.39 -0.78 -14.47
N THR A 39 -1.81 0.36 -13.90
CA THR A 39 -0.91 1.30 -13.23
C THR A 39 -1.45 1.73 -11.89
N LEU A 40 -0.62 1.61 -10.84
CA LEU A 40 -0.89 2.21 -9.54
C LEU A 40 -0.40 3.66 -9.53
N VAL A 41 -1.28 4.60 -9.19
CA VAL A 41 -1.04 6.05 -9.26
C VAL A 41 -1.19 6.68 -7.87
N TRP A 42 -0.29 7.60 -7.52
CA TRP A 42 -0.37 8.41 -6.29
C TRP A 42 0.34 9.75 -6.47
N TYR A 43 0.04 10.73 -5.62
CA TYR A 43 0.77 12.00 -5.60
C TYR A 43 1.85 12.05 -4.51
N SER A 44 2.99 12.64 -4.81
CA SER A 44 4.07 12.90 -3.87
C SER A 44 4.75 14.22 -4.18
N HIS A 45 4.80 15.13 -3.20
CA HIS A 45 5.35 16.48 -3.37
C HIS A 45 4.73 17.19 -4.59
N ASN A 46 3.39 17.14 -4.67
CA ASN A 46 2.57 17.70 -5.76
C ASN A 46 2.92 17.17 -7.17
N LYS A 47 3.62 16.04 -7.26
CA LYS A 47 3.90 15.36 -8.52
C LYS A 47 3.21 14.01 -8.54
N GLU A 48 2.53 13.72 -9.65
CA GLU A 48 1.99 12.38 -9.90
C GLU A 48 3.15 11.39 -10.01
N LYS A 49 2.91 10.19 -9.48
CA LYS A 49 3.82 9.05 -9.48
C LYS A 49 3.03 7.83 -9.89
N CYS A 50 3.66 7.01 -10.71
CA CYS A 50 3.05 5.83 -11.30
C CYS A 50 3.96 4.62 -11.09
N LEU A 51 3.35 3.45 -10.91
CA LEU A 51 4.02 2.15 -10.93
C LEU A 51 3.18 1.21 -11.77
N ARG A 52 3.72 0.78 -12.92
CA ARG A 52 3.07 -0.21 -13.77
C ARG A 52 3.08 -1.56 -13.04
N LEU A 53 1.91 -2.19 -12.92
CA LEU A 53 1.77 -3.45 -12.20
C LEU A 53 2.57 -4.58 -12.85
N SER A 54 2.66 -4.59 -14.19
CA SER A 54 3.51 -5.55 -14.91
C SER A 54 5.01 -5.41 -14.62
N SER A 55 5.46 -4.29 -14.04
CA SER A 55 6.86 -4.12 -13.60
C SER A 55 7.11 -4.63 -12.17
N VAL A 56 6.04 -5.04 -11.46
CA VAL A 56 6.13 -5.61 -10.12
C VAL A 56 6.50 -7.08 -10.24
N SER A 57 7.71 -7.40 -9.82
CA SER A 57 8.25 -8.77 -9.82
C SER A 57 7.75 -9.62 -8.65
N LYS A 58 7.41 -8.99 -7.52
CA LYS A 58 7.01 -9.69 -6.29
C LYS A 58 6.18 -8.78 -5.40
N VAL A 59 5.21 -9.37 -4.71
CA VAL A 59 4.52 -8.77 -3.57
C VAL A 59 5.01 -9.47 -2.31
N ILE A 60 5.47 -8.71 -1.32
CA ILE A 60 5.93 -9.26 -0.05
C ILE A 60 4.97 -8.80 1.06
N PRO A 61 4.25 -9.71 1.74
CA PRO A 61 3.44 -9.36 2.89
C PRO A 61 4.31 -9.05 4.12
N GLY A 62 3.82 -8.18 4.99
CA GLY A 62 4.53 -7.78 6.19
C GLY A 62 5.58 -6.68 5.99
N GLN A 63 6.17 -6.24 7.09
CA GLN A 63 7.21 -5.22 7.15
C GLN A 63 8.60 -5.86 6.96
N ARG A 64 8.82 -6.48 5.80
CA ARG A 64 10.02 -7.30 5.54
C ARG A 64 11.17 -6.55 4.86
N THR A 65 10.97 -5.29 4.44
CA THR A 65 12.01 -4.50 3.77
C THR A 65 12.77 -3.59 4.73
N ALA A 66 13.99 -3.22 4.35
CA ALA A 66 14.82 -2.29 5.12
C ALA A 66 14.15 -0.91 5.34
N VAL A 67 13.22 -0.52 4.46
CA VAL A 67 12.51 0.76 4.53
C VAL A 67 11.61 0.83 5.78
N PHE A 68 11.00 -0.28 6.18
CA PHE A 68 10.15 -0.32 7.37
C PHE A 68 10.93 -0.18 8.68
N ARG A 69 12.20 -0.64 8.73
CA ARG A 69 13.01 -0.68 9.96
C ARG A 69 13.10 0.65 10.71
N ARG A 70 13.02 1.78 10.00
CA ARG A 70 13.09 3.13 10.62
C ARG A 70 11.86 3.51 11.42
N PHE A 71 10.70 2.96 11.08
CA PHE A 71 9.40 3.28 11.67
C PHE A 71 8.55 2.00 11.77
N LEU A 72 9.15 0.95 12.34
CA LEU A 72 8.53 -0.37 12.43
C LEU A 72 7.24 -0.28 13.24
N ARG A 73 6.21 -0.98 12.78
CA ARG A 73 4.89 -1.07 13.41
C ARG A 73 4.41 -2.52 13.40
N PRO A 74 4.93 -3.38 14.29
CA PRO A 74 4.58 -4.80 14.33
C PRO A 74 3.06 -5.04 14.42
N GLU A 75 2.34 -4.17 15.10
CA GLU A 75 0.88 -4.22 15.24
C GLU A 75 0.13 -4.01 13.92
N LYS A 76 0.82 -3.56 12.88
CA LYS A 76 0.28 -3.41 11.53
C LYS A 76 0.95 -4.33 10.51
N ASP A 77 1.72 -5.33 10.94
CA ASP A 77 2.49 -6.19 10.03
C ASP A 77 1.60 -6.85 8.97
N TYR A 78 0.50 -7.47 9.39
CA TYR A 78 -0.50 -8.09 8.50
C TYR A 78 -1.26 -7.12 7.61
N LEU A 79 -1.23 -5.82 7.90
CA LEU A 79 -1.75 -4.76 7.02
C LEU A 79 -0.68 -4.16 6.10
N SER A 80 0.56 -4.59 6.26
CA SER A 80 1.72 -4.06 5.56
C SER A 80 2.09 -4.96 4.40
N PHE A 81 2.58 -4.36 3.33
CA PHE A 81 3.12 -5.08 2.19
C PHE A 81 4.07 -4.20 1.39
N SER A 82 4.89 -4.84 0.56
CA SER A 82 5.82 -4.18 -0.36
C SER A 82 5.62 -4.68 -1.78
N LEU A 83 5.54 -3.76 -2.74
CA LEU A 83 5.65 -4.09 -4.16
C LEU A 83 7.10 -3.95 -4.61
N ILE A 84 7.69 -5.04 -5.09
CA ILE A 84 9.09 -5.10 -5.52
C ILE A 84 9.17 -4.91 -7.03
N TYR A 85 9.92 -3.91 -7.47
CA TYR A 85 10.02 -3.51 -8.88
C TYR A 85 11.46 -3.12 -9.24
N LYS A 86 11.71 -2.87 -10.54
CA LYS A 86 13.06 -2.69 -11.10
C LYS A 86 13.98 -3.86 -10.74
N ASN A 87 13.55 -5.08 -11.09
CA ASN A 87 14.34 -6.30 -10.92
C ASN A 87 14.87 -6.47 -9.48
N GLY A 88 14.01 -6.25 -8.48
CA GLY A 88 14.39 -6.39 -7.07
C GLY A 88 15.06 -5.17 -6.43
N GLN A 89 15.50 -4.18 -7.21
CA GLN A 89 16.31 -3.07 -6.70
C GLN A 89 15.50 -2.02 -5.94
N ARG A 90 14.17 -2.00 -6.08
CA ARG A 90 13.31 -1.02 -5.42
C ARG A 90 12.05 -1.64 -4.83
N SER A 91 11.56 -1.03 -3.75
CA SER A 91 10.31 -1.34 -3.09
C SER A 91 9.38 -0.13 -3.04
N LEU A 92 8.07 -0.39 -3.14
CA LEU A 92 7.02 0.51 -2.72
C LEU A 92 6.37 -0.07 -1.47
N ASP A 93 6.70 0.50 -0.31
CA ASP A 93 6.33 -0.02 1.01
C ASP A 93 5.08 0.70 1.54
N LEU A 94 4.04 -0.08 1.83
CA LEU A 94 2.69 0.41 2.12
C LEU A 94 2.10 -0.26 3.36
N VAL A 95 1.29 0.50 4.10
CA VAL A 95 0.45 0.00 5.19
C VAL A 95 -0.96 0.50 5.00
N LYS A 96 -1.97 -0.38 5.14
CA LYS A 96 -3.38 0.04 5.09
C LYS A 96 -3.65 1.04 6.23
N TYR A 97 -4.16 2.23 5.89
CA TYR A 97 -4.35 3.33 6.85
C TYR A 97 -5.41 3.00 7.90
N LYS A 98 -6.50 2.35 7.48
CA LYS A 98 -7.64 2.04 8.33
C LYS A 98 -7.65 0.55 8.67
N PHE A 99 -7.49 0.29 9.96
CA PHE A 99 -8.00 -0.92 10.58
C PHE A 99 -9.53 -0.76 10.68
N PHE A 100 -10.31 -1.78 10.34
CA PHE A 100 -11.68 -1.90 10.86
C PHE A 100 -11.58 -2.21 12.37
N VAL A 101 -11.17 -1.24 13.21
CA VAL A 101 -11.48 -1.24 14.65
C VAL A 101 -12.77 -0.45 14.78
N LEU A 102 -13.90 -1.08 14.49
CA LEU A 102 -15.28 -0.71 14.86
C LEU A 102 -16.30 -1.66 14.19
N VAL A 103 -16.09 -2.98 14.28
CA VAL A 103 -17.17 -3.99 14.16
C VAL A 103 -16.88 -5.14 15.12
N PHE A 104 -16.57 -4.84 16.38
CA PHE A 104 -16.65 -5.79 17.52
C PHE A 104 -16.82 -5.05 18.86
N ILE A 105 -17.33 -3.81 18.83
CA ILE A 105 -17.82 -3.09 20.01
C ILE A 105 -19.17 -2.53 19.60
N ASN A 106 -20.14 -3.44 19.48
CA ASN A 106 -21.58 -3.24 19.40
C ASN A 106 -22.11 -4.62 19.02
N TRP A 107 -22.18 -5.49 20.02
CA TRP A 107 -23.08 -6.64 20.22
C TRP A 107 -22.81 -7.05 21.68
N GLY A 108 -23.25 -6.16 22.56
CA GLY A 108 -23.95 -6.59 23.78
C GLY A 108 -25.43 -6.57 23.46
#